data_AF-A0A7U9QTI2-F1
#
_entry.id   AF-A0A7U9QTI2-F1
#
_cell.length_a   1.000
_cell.length_b   1.000
_cell.length_c   1.000
_cell.angle_alpha   90.00
_cell.angle_beta   90.00
_cell.angle_gamma   90.00
#
_symmetry.space_group_name_H-M   'P 1'
#
loop_
_entity.id
_entity.type
_entity.pdbx_description
1 polymer ?
#
loop_
_entity_poly.entity_id
_entity_poly.type
_entity_poly.pdbx_seq_one_letter_code
_entity_poly.pdbx_strand_id
1 'polypeptide(L)'
;MKKWLLVLGMITCILGVSACGSKEQEGVSWTDMSEDEAIYYGEQTFQNLMMICSGAYETEKAQLAKADAVSAAAFSSWESAQADMGDYVDILERSAEIREDGFVVNLKVDGTSHDANVEIVFDDEVMLTSLSVNIIYSFGELMTKAALNTLLGMGTVFVVLILISLIISCFNFIPKIQEAFTKKPKQEAAKPAVPVAAAPVQAAVVEEESDDLELVAVIAAAIAASEGAVSTDGFVVRSIRKRR
;
A
#
# COMPACT_ATOMS: atom_id res chain seq x y z
N MET A 1 32.23 31.36 -34.29
CA MET A 1 33.18 31.67 -33.20
C MET A 1 32.62 32.58 -32.09
N LYS A 2 31.70 33.53 -32.35
CA LYS A 2 31.12 34.40 -31.29
C LYS A 2 30.15 33.72 -30.30
N LYS A 3 29.44 32.66 -30.73
CA LYS A 3 28.49 31.94 -29.84
C LYS A 3 29.19 31.06 -28.79
N TRP A 4 30.38 30.55 -29.08
CA TRP A 4 31.16 29.73 -28.14
C TRP A 4 31.88 30.59 -27.08
N LEU A 5 32.30 31.80 -27.43
CA LEU A 5 32.88 32.76 -26.49
C LEU A 5 31.88 33.25 -25.44
N LEU A 6 30.59 33.38 -25.80
CA LEU A 6 29.53 33.74 -24.85
C LEU A 6 29.20 32.60 -23.87
N VAL A 7 29.21 31.35 -24.34
CA VAL A 7 28.97 30.18 -23.48
C VAL A 7 30.13 29.95 -22.51
N LEU A 8 31.39 30.17 -22.95
CA LEU A 8 32.56 30.05 -22.08
C LEU A 8 32.61 31.18 -21.04
N GLY A 9 32.22 32.42 -21.42
CA GLY A 9 32.11 33.54 -20.48
C GLY A 9 31.03 33.34 -19.41
N MET A 10 29.90 32.73 -19.77
CA MET A 10 28.81 32.46 -18.83
C MET A 10 29.15 31.32 -17.84
N ILE A 11 29.89 30.30 -18.29
CA ILE A 11 30.37 29.21 -17.41
C ILE A 11 31.45 29.72 -16.44
N THR A 12 32.31 30.66 -16.86
CA THR A 12 33.27 31.30 -15.94
C THR A 12 32.61 32.22 -14.91
N CYS A 13 31.46 32.81 -15.21
CA CYS A 13 30.68 33.57 -14.21
C CYS A 13 30.07 32.65 -13.14
N ILE A 14 29.76 31.40 -13.47
CA ILE A 14 29.21 30.42 -12.52
C ILE A 14 30.32 29.86 -11.61
N LEU A 15 31.55 29.69 -12.12
CA LEU A 15 32.69 29.22 -11.31
C LEU A 15 33.39 30.35 -10.52
N GLY A 16 33.06 31.62 -10.78
CA GLY A 16 33.64 32.79 -10.10
C GLY A 16 33.03 33.14 -8.74
N VAL A 17 31.93 32.49 -8.35
CA VAL A 17 31.21 32.78 -7.08
C VAL A 17 31.57 31.77 -5.96
N SER A 18 32.35 30.73 -6.24
CA SER A 18 32.78 29.75 -5.22
C SER A 18 34.05 30.16 -4.45
N ALA A 19 34.47 31.43 -4.54
CA ALA A 19 35.67 31.96 -3.88
C ALA A 19 35.37 33.22 -3.05
N CYS A 20 34.36 33.15 -2.19
CA CYS A 20 34.32 33.83 -0.90
C CYS A 20 33.92 32.72 0.08
N GLY A 21 34.86 32.14 0.81
CA GLY A 21 35.42 32.80 1.98
C GLY A 21 34.58 32.37 3.17
N SER A 22 35.03 31.31 3.83
CA SER A 22 34.52 30.74 5.09
C SER A 22 33.97 31.80 6.04
N LYS A 23 32.66 32.00 5.98
CA LYS A 23 31.84 32.46 7.08
C LYS A 23 30.60 31.58 7.04
N GLU A 24 30.48 30.78 8.08
CA GLU A 24 29.24 30.17 8.53
C GLU A 24 28.15 31.24 8.36
N GLN A 25 27.30 31.03 7.37
CA GLN A 25 26.14 31.87 7.14
C GLN A 25 25.21 31.45 8.27
N GLU A 26 25.09 32.27 9.32
CA GLU A 26 24.10 32.07 10.38
C GLU A 26 22.75 31.84 9.68
N GLY A 27 22.29 30.59 9.71
CA GLY A 27 21.00 30.21 9.14
C GLY A 27 19.90 31.00 9.82
N VAL A 28 18.80 31.23 9.11
CA VAL A 28 17.59 31.77 9.72
C VAL A 28 17.24 30.84 10.89
N SER A 29 17.32 31.35 12.12
CA SER A 29 16.95 30.58 13.31
C SER A 29 15.44 30.38 13.29
N TRP A 30 14.98 29.16 12.95
CA TRP A 30 13.55 28.82 12.92
C TRP A 30 12.91 28.97 14.30
N THR A 31 13.70 28.86 15.38
CA THR A 31 13.21 28.96 16.77
C THR A 31 12.72 30.35 17.15
N ASP A 32 13.13 31.40 16.42
CA ASP A 32 12.65 32.77 16.62
C ASP A 32 11.56 33.17 15.60
N MET A 33 11.14 32.24 14.73
CA MET A 33 10.13 32.48 13.70
C MET A 33 8.73 32.66 14.33
N SER A 34 8.04 33.70 13.91
CA SER A 34 6.62 33.90 14.26
C SER A 34 5.70 32.99 13.45
N GLU A 35 4.49 32.72 13.96
CA GLU A 35 3.47 31.96 13.20
C GLU A 35 3.15 32.60 11.85
N ASP A 36 3.08 33.94 11.77
CA ASP A 36 2.81 34.67 10.53
C ASP A 36 3.94 34.49 9.49
N GLU A 37 5.20 34.46 9.93
CA GLU A 37 6.34 34.19 9.05
C GLU A 37 6.33 32.74 8.55
N ALA A 38 6.05 31.78 9.42
CA ALA A 38 5.89 30.38 9.04
C ALA A 38 4.76 30.20 8.02
N ILE A 39 3.59 30.80 8.27
CA ILE A 39 2.46 30.81 7.32
C ILE A 39 2.90 31.40 5.98
N TYR A 40 3.62 32.52 5.98
CA TYR A 40 4.13 33.13 4.74
C TYR A 40 5.04 32.16 3.95
N TYR A 41 5.98 31.47 4.63
CA TYR A 41 6.83 30.46 3.99
C TYR A 41 6.03 29.30 3.41
N GLY A 42 5.03 28.79 4.15
CA GLY A 42 4.15 27.73 3.69
C GLY A 42 3.32 28.14 2.48
N GLU A 43 2.74 29.34 2.48
CA GLU A 43 1.99 29.86 1.34
C GLU A 43 2.85 30.02 0.09
N GLN A 44 4.07 30.57 0.22
CA GLN A 44 4.99 30.69 -0.91
C GLN A 44 5.36 29.31 -1.47
N THR A 45 5.59 28.34 -0.59
CA THR A 45 5.86 26.96 -0.99
C THR A 45 4.68 26.34 -1.73
N PHE A 46 3.46 26.55 -1.22
CA PHE A 46 2.24 26.08 -1.85
C PHE A 46 1.97 26.76 -3.21
N GLN A 47 2.19 28.06 -3.33
CA GLN A 47 2.07 28.78 -4.60
C GLN A 47 3.09 28.30 -5.63
N ASN A 48 4.34 28.06 -5.22
CA ASN A 48 5.37 27.50 -6.08
C ASN A 48 5.01 26.09 -6.55
N LEU A 49 4.48 25.24 -5.66
CA LEU A 49 3.97 23.91 -6.01
C LEU A 49 2.91 24.01 -7.11
N MET A 50 1.89 24.86 -6.92
CA MET A 50 0.82 25.06 -7.90
C MET A 50 1.34 25.55 -9.24
N MET A 51 2.31 26.48 -9.23
CA MET A 51 2.94 26.98 -10.45
C MET A 51 3.67 25.86 -11.20
N ILE A 52 4.47 25.05 -10.51
CA ILE A 52 5.22 23.94 -11.11
C ILE A 52 4.25 22.89 -11.67
N CYS A 53 3.17 22.59 -10.95
CA CYS A 53 2.14 21.63 -11.34
C CYS A 53 1.09 22.19 -12.32
N SER A 54 1.23 23.43 -12.81
CA SER A 54 0.29 24.05 -13.76
C SER A 54 0.31 23.44 -15.18
N GLY A 55 1.22 22.51 -15.46
CA GLY A 55 1.48 21.95 -16.79
C GLY A 55 2.41 22.80 -17.66
N ALA A 56 2.71 24.05 -17.27
CA ALA A 56 3.65 24.90 -18.00
C ALA A 56 5.13 24.52 -17.76
N TYR A 57 5.42 23.81 -16.66
CA TYR A 57 6.77 23.52 -16.18
C TYR A 57 7.10 22.02 -16.13
N GLU A 58 6.45 21.20 -16.96
CA GLU A 58 6.59 19.72 -16.92
C GLU A 58 8.04 19.22 -17.00
N THR A 59 8.91 19.88 -17.78
CA THR A 59 10.33 19.49 -17.85
C THR A 59 11.07 19.75 -16.55
N GLU A 60 10.80 20.89 -15.91
CA GLU A 60 11.42 21.28 -14.64
C GLU A 60 10.88 20.44 -13.48
N LYS A 61 9.55 20.27 -13.41
CA LYS A 61 8.87 19.33 -12.51
C LYS A 61 9.50 17.94 -12.59
N ALA A 62 9.70 17.40 -13.80
CA ALA A 62 10.31 16.09 -14.00
C ALA A 62 11.79 16.02 -13.59
N GLN A 63 12.53 17.14 -13.62
CA GLN A 63 13.90 17.21 -13.11
C GLN A 63 13.92 17.26 -11.59
N LEU A 64 13.08 18.11 -10.98
CA LEU A 64 12.92 18.24 -9.53
C LEU A 64 12.49 16.92 -8.90
N ALA A 65 11.46 16.26 -9.46
CA ALA A 65 10.98 14.96 -8.99
C ALA A 65 12.04 13.84 -9.08
N LYS A 66 13.03 13.96 -9.97
CA LYS A 66 14.15 13.01 -10.06
C LYS A 66 15.27 13.34 -9.09
N ALA A 67 15.46 14.62 -8.78
CA ALA A 67 16.50 15.09 -7.90
C ALA A 67 16.14 14.93 -6.42
N ASP A 68 14.86 15.08 -6.09
CA ASP A 68 14.36 15.10 -4.72
C ASP A 68 13.05 14.31 -4.56
N ALA A 69 13.06 13.35 -3.64
CA ALA A 69 11.92 12.49 -3.36
C ALA A 69 10.79 13.23 -2.64
N VAL A 70 11.11 14.26 -1.84
CA VAL A 70 10.10 15.08 -1.15
C VAL A 70 9.29 15.87 -2.17
N SER A 71 9.96 16.53 -3.10
CA SER A 71 9.33 17.23 -4.23
C SER A 71 8.47 16.29 -5.08
N ALA A 72 8.97 15.09 -5.40
CA ALA A 72 8.20 14.10 -6.13
C ALA A 72 6.89 13.69 -5.41
N ALA A 73 6.97 13.47 -4.09
CA ALA A 73 5.81 13.15 -3.27
C ALA A 73 4.83 14.33 -3.19
N ALA A 74 5.33 15.56 -3.06
CA ALA A 74 4.52 16.78 -3.04
C ALA A 74 3.72 16.96 -4.35
N PHE A 75 4.39 16.84 -5.50
CA PHE A 75 3.72 16.92 -6.82
C PHE A 75 2.67 15.82 -6.97
N SER A 76 3.01 14.59 -6.59
CA SER A 76 2.06 13.47 -6.64
C SER A 76 0.85 13.69 -5.74
N SER A 77 1.05 14.22 -4.52
CA SER A 77 -0.03 14.48 -3.59
C SER A 77 -0.98 15.54 -4.13
N TRP A 78 -0.44 16.64 -4.67
CA TRP A 78 -1.23 17.71 -5.27
C TRP A 78 -2.02 17.22 -6.49
N GLU A 79 -1.39 16.48 -7.40
CA GLU A 79 -2.04 16.01 -8.63
C GLU A 79 -3.12 14.97 -8.36
N SER A 80 -2.89 14.11 -7.37
CA SER A 80 -3.90 13.14 -6.93
C SER A 80 -5.09 13.84 -6.30
N ALA A 81 -4.85 14.87 -5.49
CA ALA A 81 -5.89 15.67 -4.86
C ALA A 81 -6.72 16.45 -5.89
N GLN A 82 -6.08 17.00 -6.93
CA GLN A 82 -6.74 17.84 -7.94
C GLN A 82 -7.91 17.14 -8.63
N ALA A 83 -7.85 15.81 -8.79
CA ALA A 83 -8.92 15.02 -9.42
C ALA A 83 -10.25 15.10 -8.66
N ASP A 84 -10.20 15.19 -7.33
CA ASP A 84 -11.39 15.26 -6.46
C ASP A 84 -11.68 16.67 -5.95
N MET A 85 -10.63 17.46 -5.68
CA MET A 85 -10.72 18.86 -5.24
C MET A 85 -11.32 19.77 -6.31
N GLY A 86 -11.03 19.50 -7.58
CA GLY A 86 -11.28 20.42 -8.68
C GLY A 86 -10.23 21.52 -8.77
N ASP A 87 -10.60 22.63 -9.39
CA ASP A 87 -9.72 23.78 -9.52
C ASP A 87 -9.58 24.50 -8.18
N TYR A 88 -8.37 24.98 -7.88
CA TYR A 88 -8.10 25.82 -6.72
C TYR A 88 -8.83 27.17 -6.82
N VAL A 89 -9.45 27.61 -5.73
CA VAL A 89 -10.18 28.89 -5.63
C VAL A 89 -9.45 29.87 -4.70
N ASP A 90 -9.27 29.53 -3.42
CA ASP A 90 -8.65 30.40 -2.41
C ASP A 90 -8.15 29.60 -1.18
N ILE A 91 -7.42 30.25 -0.26
CA ILE A 91 -7.08 29.71 1.06
C ILE A 91 -8.08 30.26 2.10
N LEU A 92 -8.86 29.37 2.70
CA LEU A 92 -9.88 29.66 3.70
C LEU A 92 -9.30 29.86 5.11
N GLU A 93 -8.40 28.96 5.53
CA GLU A 93 -7.84 28.95 6.88
C GLU A 93 -6.33 28.74 6.80
N ARG A 94 -5.60 29.39 7.72
CA ARG A 94 -4.15 29.37 7.81
C ARG A 94 -3.77 29.16 9.27
N SER A 95 -2.85 28.25 9.52
CA SER A 95 -2.25 28.07 10.84
C SER A 95 -0.84 27.54 10.70
N ALA A 96 0.00 27.82 11.69
CA ALA A 96 1.33 27.24 11.80
C ALA A 96 1.58 26.74 13.22
N GLU A 97 2.39 25.68 13.33
CA GLU A 97 2.93 25.17 14.58
C GLU A 97 4.46 25.20 14.50
N ILE A 98 5.08 26.01 15.34
CA ILE A 98 6.54 25.99 15.53
C ILE A 98 6.88 24.86 16.50
N ARG A 99 7.86 24.03 16.14
CA ARG A 99 8.31 22.85 16.90
C ARG A 99 9.80 22.97 17.22
N GLU A 100 10.31 22.04 18.03
CA GLU A 100 11.75 22.01 18.35
C GLU A 100 12.59 21.67 17.11
N ASP A 101 12.06 20.83 16.23
CA ASP A 101 12.71 20.24 15.05
C ASP A 101 12.25 20.84 13.71
N GLY A 102 11.67 22.05 13.74
CA GLY A 102 11.20 22.75 12.56
C GLY A 102 9.81 23.36 12.77
N PHE A 103 8.98 23.38 11.74
CA PHE A 103 7.63 23.93 11.82
C PHE A 103 6.68 23.31 10.79
N VAL A 104 5.38 23.39 11.08
CA VAL A 104 4.33 22.89 10.20
C VAL A 104 3.36 24.00 9.86
N VAL A 105 2.99 24.10 8.59
CA VAL A 105 1.97 25.02 8.09
C VAL A 105 0.78 24.21 7.60
N ASN A 106 -0.40 24.54 8.10
CA ASN A 106 -1.66 23.96 7.68
C ASN A 106 -2.50 25.02 6.96
N LEU A 107 -2.83 24.73 5.70
CA LEU A 107 -3.71 25.57 4.89
C LEU A 107 -4.97 24.78 4.55
N LYS A 108 -6.13 25.38 4.81
CA LYS A 108 -7.39 24.86 4.25
C LYS A 108 -7.66 25.60 2.95
N VAL A 109 -7.72 24.87 1.86
CA VAL A 109 -7.92 25.42 0.51
C VAL A 109 -9.33 25.11 0.02
N ASP A 110 -9.94 26.10 -0.61
CA ASP A 110 -11.21 26.00 -1.31
C ASP A 110 -10.97 25.46 -2.73
N GLY A 111 -11.74 24.44 -3.09
CA GLY A 111 -11.72 23.80 -4.39
C GLY A 111 -13.11 23.81 -5.01
N THR A 112 -13.20 23.83 -6.35
CA THR A 112 -14.50 23.90 -7.02
C THR A 112 -15.43 22.70 -6.75
N SER A 113 -14.88 21.58 -6.28
CA SER A 113 -15.61 20.34 -5.98
C SER A 113 -15.53 19.98 -4.49
N HIS A 114 -14.34 19.98 -3.91
CA HIS A 114 -14.13 19.73 -2.48
C HIS A 114 -13.04 20.64 -1.93
N ASP A 115 -13.18 21.04 -0.66
CA ASP A 115 -12.08 21.63 0.11
C ASP A 115 -10.97 20.59 0.35
N ALA A 116 -9.75 21.06 0.61
CA ALA A 116 -8.64 20.21 1.01
C ALA A 116 -7.83 20.82 2.16
N ASN A 117 -7.24 19.96 2.99
CA ASN A 117 -6.21 20.35 3.96
C ASN A 117 -4.83 20.11 3.36
N VAL A 118 -4.05 21.17 3.23
CA VAL A 118 -2.65 21.13 2.84
C VAL A 118 -1.81 21.19 4.12
N GLU A 119 -1.00 20.17 4.36
CA GLU A 119 -0.04 20.13 5.46
C GLU A 119 1.37 20.20 4.87
N ILE A 120 2.15 21.19 5.30
CA ILE A 120 3.51 21.46 4.85
C ILE A 120 4.44 21.41 6.05
N VAL A 121 5.45 20.54 6.00
CA VAL A 121 6.38 20.33 7.12
C VAL A 121 7.77 20.77 6.68
N PHE A 122 8.39 21.60 7.50
CA PHE A 122 9.77 22.04 7.35
C PHE A 122 10.59 21.54 8.54
N ASP A 123 11.84 21.18 8.30
CA ASP A 123 12.80 20.87 9.37
C ASP A 123 13.43 22.14 9.96
N ASP A 124 14.38 21.94 10.85
CA ASP A 124 15.16 22.98 11.49
C ASP A 124 16.04 23.77 10.50
N GLU A 125 16.46 23.18 9.39
CA GLU A 125 17.17 23.91 8.33
C GLU A 125 16.24 24.70 7.39
N VAL A 126 14.93 24.78 7.73
CA VAL A 126 13.88 25.42 6.90
C VAL A 126 13.75 24.71 5.54
N MET A 127 14.13 23.43 5.49
CA MET A 127 14.02 22.61 4.29
C MET A 127 12.69 21.85 4.30
N LEU A 128 12.05 21.78 3.13
CA LEU A 128 10.80 21.05 2.97
C LEU A 128 11.04 19.56 3.22
N THR A 129 10.34 18.99 4.21
CA THR A 129 10.41 17.55 4.51
C THR A 129 9.20 16.79 3.98
N SER A 130 8.02 17.41 3.98
CA SER A 130 6.82 16.83 3.37
C SER A 130 5.80 17.90 3.00
N LEU A 131 5.02 17.61 1.95
CA LEU A 131 3.82 18.35 1.61
C LEU A 131 2.74 17.35 1.22
N SER A 132 1.62 17.37 1.95
CA SER A 132 0.48 16.50 1.70
C SER A 132 -0.78 17.33 1.48
N VAL A 133 -1.67 16.83 0.62
CA VAL A 133 -2.94 17.47 0.25
C VAL A 133 -4.04 16.44 0.44
N ASN A 134 -4.91 16.68 1.43
CA ASN A 134 -5.91 15.73 1.89
C ASN A 134 -7.31 16.29 1.63
N ILE A 135 -8.09 15.61 0.79
CA ILE A 135 -9.45 16.03 0.43
C ILE A 135 -10.41 15.89 1.61
N ILE A 136 -11.22 16.93 1.83
CA ILE A 136 -12.27 16.93 2.85
C ILE A 136 -13.56 16.43 2.21
N TYR A 137 -13.85 15.13 2.38
CA TYR A 137 -15.13 14.57 1.97
C TYR A 137 -16.20 14.76 3.04
N SER A 138 -17.45 14.91 2.60
CA SER A 138 -18.58 14.93 3.51
C SER A 138 -18.77 13.57 4.19
N PHE A 139 -19.40 13.58 5.37
CA PHE A 139 -19.76 12.34 6.07
C PHE A 139 -20.61 11.39 5.20
N GLY A 140 -21.51 11.94 4.37
CA GLY A 140 -22.36 11.16 3.47
C GLY A 140 -21.57 10.42 2.39
N GLU A 141 -20.56 11.07 1.82
CA GLU A 141 -19.69 10.46 0.80
C GLU A 141 -18.79 9.38 1.40
N LEU A 142 -18.20 9.65 2.58
CA LEU A 142 -17.42 8.67 3.31
C LEU A 142 -18.26 7.45 3.67
N MET A 143 -19.49 7.66 4.16
CA MET A 143 -20.43 6.57 4.45
C MET A 143 -20.81 5.79 3.18
N THR A 144 -21.03 6.47 2.06
CA THR A 144 -21.36 5.80 0.79
C THR A 144 -20.18 4.98 0.27
N LYS A 145 -18.97 5.54 0.27
CA LYS A 145 -17.74 4.82 -0.09
C LYS A 145 -17.52 3.60 0.82
N ALA A 146 -17.70 3.75 2.13
CA ALA A 146 -17.58 2.67 3.10
C ALA A 146 -18.66 1.59 2.90
N ALA A 147 -19.90 1.98 2.62
CA ALA A 147 -20.99 1.05 2.34
C ALA A 147 -20.75 0.26 1.05
N LEU A 148 -20.25 0.90 -0.01
CA LEU A 148 -19.89 0.24 -1.26
C LEU A 148 -18.77 -0.78 -1.05
N ASN A 149 -17.72 -0.44 -0.29
CA ASN A 149 -16.66 -1.39 0.06
C ASN A 149 -17.18 -2.54 0.94
N THR A 150 -18.10 -2.26 1.86
CA THR A 150 -18.73 -3.31 2.68
C THR A 150 -19.58 -4.23 1.83
N LEU A 151 -20.37 -3.69 0.90
CA LEU A 151 -21.16 -4.47 -0.04
C LEU A 151 -20.27 -5.31 -0.95
N LEU A 152 -19.18 -4.75 -1.46
CA LEU A 152 -18.25 -5.47 -2.34
C LEU A 152 -17.46 -6.53 -1.57
N GLY A 153 -16.95 -6.22 -0.38
CA GLY A 153 -16.20 -7.16 0.45
C GLY A 153 -17.09 -8.23 1.07
N MET A 154 -18.03 -7.84 1.93
CA MET A 154 -18.90 -8.77 2.64
C MET A 154 -19.95 -9.39 1.72
N GLY A 155 -20.56 -8.62 0.82
CA GLY A 155 -21.61 -9.12 -0.08
C GLY A 155 -21.11 -10.17 -1.06
N THR A 156 -19.89 -10.02 -1.61
CA THR A 156 -19.33 -11.06 -2.50
C THR A 156 -19.07 -12.36 -1.75
N VAL A 157 -18.55 -12.30 -0.51
CA VAL A 157 -18.39 -13.49 0.33
C VAL A 157 -19.74 -14.18 0.57
N PHE A 158 -20.79 -13.42 0.90
CA PHE A 158 -22.14 -13.98 1.05
C PHE A 158 -22.65 -14.65 -0.24
N VAL A 159 -22.47 -14.02 -1.41
CA VAL A 159 -22.87 -14.60 -2.70
C VAL A 159 -22.11 -15.88 -3.02
N VAL A 160 -20.81 -15.92 -2.78
CA VAL A 160 -19.97 -17.11 -3.00
C VAL A 160 -20.40 -18.26 -2.09
N LEU A 161 -20.68 -17.98 -0.80
CA LEU A 161 -21.17 -19.00 0.13
C LEU A 161 -22.53 -19.58 -0.29
N ILE A 162 -23.45 -18.72 -0.77
CA ILE A 162 -24.73 -19.18 -1.31
C ILE A 162 -24.51 -20.08 -2.53
N LEU A 163 -23.61 -19.70 -3.44
CA LEU A 163 -23.31 -20.47 -4.65
C LEU A 163 -22.71 -21.84 -4.29
N ILE A 164 -21.74 -21.91 -3.37
CA ILE A 164 -21.16 -23.17 -2.90
C ILE A 164 -22.22 -24.06 -2.24
N SER A 165 -23.10 -23.47 -1.43
CA SER A 165 -24.22 -24.20 -0.82
C SER A 165 -25.15 -24.82 -1.86
N LEU A 166 -25.47 -24.08 -2.93
CA LEU A 166 -26.28 -24.58 -4.04
C LEU A 166 -25.58 -25.71 -4.82
N ILE A 167 -24.28 -25.58 -5.10
CA ILE A 167 -23.51 -26.65 -5.79
C ILE A 167 -23.50 -27.94 -4.97
N ILE A 168 -23.22 -27.86 -3.67
CA ILE A 168 -23.23 -29.04 -2.79
C ILE A 168 -24.63 -29.66 -2.74
N SER A 169 -25.67 -28.82 -2.68
CA SER A 169 -27.06 -29.28 -2.77
C SER A 169 -27.35 -29.99 -4.09
N CYS A 170 -26.84 -29.50 -5.22
CA CYS A 170 -26.96 -30.14 -6.53
C CYS A 170 -26.30 -31.52 -6.59
N PHE A 171 -25.19 -31.75 -5.88
CA PHE A 171 -24.56 -33.07 -5.80
C PHE A 171 -25.45 -34.14 -5.14
N ASN A 172 -26.36 -33.75 -4.25
CA ASN A 172 -27.35 -34.68 -3.69
C ASN A 172 -28.37 -35.20 -4.73
N PHE A 173 -28.48 -34.56 -5.90
CA PHE A 173 -29.37 -35.01 -6.98
C PHE A 173 -28.70 -35.99 -7.95
N ILE A 174 -27.37 -36.12 -7.93
CA ILE A 174 -26.64 -37.11 -8.75
C ILE A 174 -27.10 -38.55 -8.48
N PRO A 175 -27.21 -39.05 -7.23
CA PRO A 175 -27.66 -40.42 -6.99
C PRO A 175 -29.10 -40.67 -7.49
N LYS A 176 -29.98 -39.66 -7.40
CA LYS A 176 -31.37 -39.77 -7.89
C LYS A 176 -31.46 -39.84 -9.42
N ILE A 177 -30.55 -39.17 -10.12
CA ILE A 177 -30.47 -39.23 -11.59
C ILE A 177 -29.85 -40.56 -12.04
N GLN A 178 -28.90 -41.12 -11.29
CA GLN A 178 -28.35 -42.47 -11.55
C GLN A 178 -29.39 -43.59 -11.38
N GLU A 179 -30.24 -43.53 -10.36
CA GLU A 179 -31.33 -44.51 -10.17
C GLU A 179 -32.42 -44.41 -11.25
N ALA A 180 -32.67 -43.20 -11.78
CA ALA A 180 -33.63 -43.00 -12.86
C ALA A 180 -33.12 -43.53 -14.22
N PHE A 181 -31.81 -43.49 -14.46
CA PHE A 181 -31.18 -43.96 -15.71
C PHE A 181 -30.78 -45.45 -15.71
N THR A 182 -30.81 -46.14 -14.56
CA THR A 182 -30.40 -47.55 -14.44
C THR A 182 -31.55 -48.57 -14.48
N LYS A 183 -32.80 -48.15 -14.67
CA LYS A 183 -33.91 -49.09 -14.87
C LYS A 183 -33.89 -49.73 -16.27
N LYS A 184 -33.04 -50.75 -16.46
CA LYS A 184 -33.22 -51.80 -17.48
C LYS A 184 -33.82 -53.07 -16.86
N PRO A 185 -34.62 -53.84 -17.62
CA PRO A 185 -35.47 -54.88 -17.08
C PRO A 185 -34.68 -56.08 -16.58
N LYS A 186 -35.24 -56.67 -15.54
CA LYS A 186 -34.88 -57.95 -14.91
C LYS A 186 -34.76 -59.03 -15.98
N GLN A 187 -33.58 -59.65 -16.11
CA GLN A 187 -33.44 -60.94 -16.77
C GLN A 187 -32.64 -61.91 -15.90
N GLU A 188 -33.13 -63.14 -15.94
CA GLU A 188 -32.86 -64.34 -15.15
C GLU A 188 -31.39 -64.76 -14.99
N ALA A 189 -31.22 -65.55 -13.93
CA ALA A 189 -29.99 -66.18 -13.51
C ALA A 189 -29.43 -67.18 -14.54
N ALA A 190 -28.10 -67.20 -14.66
CA ALA A 190 -27.34 -68.40 -15.02
C ALA A 190 -26.06 -68.46 -14.16
N LYS A 191 -25.79 -69.67 -13.65
CA LYS A 191 -24.78 -70.05 -12.65
C LYS A 191 -23.41 -70.35 -13.35
N PRO A 192 -22.36 -70.76 -12.62
CA PRO A 192 -21.09 -70.04 -12.47
C PRO A 192 -19.92 -70.60 -13.28
N ALA A 193 -18.91 -69.77 -13.57
CA ALA A 193 -17.56 -70.23 -13.91
C ALA A 193 -16.52 -69.35 -13.20
N VAL A 194 -15.61 -70.00 -12.49
CA VAL A 194 -14.52 -69.46 -11.65
C VAL A 194 -13.21 -70.02 -12.26
N PRO A 195 -12.01 -69.47 -12.01
CA PRO A 195 -11.53 -68.08 -11.97
C PRO A 195 -10.30 -67.90 -12.90
N VAL A 196 -9.91 -66.67 -13.27
CA VAL A 196 -8.48 -66.36 -13.47
C VAL A 196 -8.16 -64.95 -12.95
N ALA A 197 -7.08 -64.93 -12.18
CA ALA A 197 -6.49 -63.86 -11.38
C ALA A 197 -6.29 -62.49 -12.06
N ALA A 198 -6.52 -61.45 -11.26
CA ALA A 198 -5.55 -60.36 -11.12
C ALA A 198 -5.58 -59.85 -9.66
N ALA A 199 -4.39 -59.57 -9.16
CA ALA A 199 -3.99 -59.33 -7.78
C ALA A 199 -4.68 -58.12 -7.11
N PRO A 200 -4.74 -58.09 -5.76
CA PRO A 200 -5.48 -57.09 -5.01
C PRO A 200 -4.73 -55.75 -4.97
N VAL A 201 -5.39 -54.67 -5.35
CA VAL A 201 -5.05 -53.34 -4.85
C VAL A 201 -5.87 -53.13 -3.58
N GLN A 202 -5.30 -53.59 -2.46
CA GLN A 202 -5.70 -53.12 -1.14
C GLN A 202 -5.24 -51.66 -1.04
N ALA A 203 -6.14 -50.71 -1.27
CA ALA A 203 -6.04 -49.44 -0.56
C ALA A 203 -6.69 -49.67 0.80
N ALA A 204 -5.87 -50.17 1.74
CA ALA A 204 -6.19 -50.06 3.14
C ALA A 204 -6.43 -48.56 3.42
N VAL A 205 -7.61 -48.27 3.97
CA VAL A 205 -7.81 -47.06 4.76
C VAL A 205 -6.85 -47.20 5.93
N VAL A 206 -5.65 -46.65 5.76
CA VAL A 206 -4.80 -46.26 6.88
C VAL A 206 -5.43 -44.96 7.37
N GLU A 207 -6.08 -45.04 8.52
CA GLU A 207 -6.15 -43.89 9.40
C GLU A 207 -4.70 -43.42 9.58
N GLU A 208 -4.29 -42.34 8.91
CA GLU A 208 -3.09 -41.61 9.33
C GLU A 208 -3.40 -40.97 10.66
N GLU A 209 -3.11 -41.75 11.70
CA GLU A 209 -2.84 -41.30 13.05
C GLU A 209 -1.72 -40.26 13.00
N SER A 210 -2.10 -38.98 12.82
CA SER A 210 -1.33 -37.78 13.17
C SER A 210 0.19 -37.89 13.01
N ASP A 211 0.69 -37.89 11.77
CA ASP A 211 2.12 -37.72 11.53
C ASP A 211 2.45 -36.22 11.58
N ASP A 212 2.53 -35.67 12.80
CA ASP A 212 2.93 -34.28 13.07
C ASP A 212 4.40 -34.00 12.66
N LEU A 213 5.00 -34.80 11.77
CA LEU A 213 6.38 -34.70 11.32
C LEU A 213 6.65 -33.35 10.62
N GLU A 214 5.67 -32.83 9.87
CA GLU A 214 5.76 -31.50 9.28
C GLU A 214 5.82 -30.40 10.36
N LEU A 215 4.98 -30.51 11.39
CA LEU A 215 4.98 -29.58 12.52
C LEU A 215 6.27 -29.68 13.34
N VAL A 216 6.75 -30.90 13.58
CA VAL A 216 8.03 -31.15 14.25
C VAL A 216 9.19 -30.56 13.46
N ALA A 217 9.20 -30.69 12.13
CA ALA A 217 10.26 -30.15 11.28
C ALA A 217 10.31 -28.61 11.28
N VAL A 218 9.16 -27.94 11.21
CA VAL A 218 9.09 -26.47 11.25
C VAL A 218 9.51 -25.94 12.62
N ILE A 219 9.03 -26.57 13.70
CA ILE A 219 9.41 -26.18 15.07
C ILE A 219 10.92 -26.39 15.28
N ALA A 220 11.46 -27.50 14.78
CA ALA A 220 12.88 -27.78 14.87
C ALA A 220 13.73 -26.75 14.10
N ALA A 221 13.37 -26.44 12.87
CA ALA A 221 14.08 -25.44 12.07
C ALA A 221 14.03 -24.05 12.72
N ALA A 222 12.89 -23.66 13.30
CA ALA A 222 12.74 -22.37 13.98
C ALA A 222 13.63 -22.26 15.23
N ILE A 223 13.70 -23.31 16.04
CA ILE A 223 14.56 -23.33 17.25
C ILE A 223 16.04 -23.27 16.84
N ALA A 224 16.45 -24.10 15.87
CA ALA A 224 17.84 -24.08 15.37
C ALA A 224 18.24 -22.69 14.84
N ALA A 225 17.36 -22.03 14.08
CA ALA A 225 17.59 -20.68 13.60
C ALA A 225 17.69 -19.65 14.74
N SER A 226 16.86 -19.77 15.79
CA SER A 226 16.90 -18.86 16.95
C SER A 226 18.15 -19.03 17.81
N GLU A 227 18.67 -20.26 17.91
CA GLU A 227 19.87 -20.59 18.67
C GLU A 227 21.16 -20.42 17.85
N GLY A 228 21.04 -20.01 16.58
CA GLY A 228 22.18 -19.86 15.65
C GLY A 228 22.83 -21.20 15.26
N ALA A 229 22.13 -22.32 15.47
CA ALA A 229 22.60 -23.66 15.14
C ALA A 229 22.30 -24.01 13.67
N VAL A 230 23.26 -24.64 13.01
CA VAL A 230 23.13 -25.07 11.59
C VAL A 230 22.45 -26.45 11.46
N SER A 231 22.26 -27.17 12.58
CA SER A 231 21.62 -28.48 12.63
C SER A 231 20.57 -28.57 13.74
N THR A 232 19.59 -29.45 13.56
CA THR A 232 18.50 -29.75 14.50
C THR A 232 18.84 -30.86 15.50
N ASP A 233 20.07 -31.39 15.49
CA ASP A 233 20.47 -32.55 16.32
C ASP A 233 20.54 -32.26 17.83
N GLY A 234 20.51 -30.98 18.24
CA GLY A 234 20.65 -30.55 19.63
C GLY A 234 19.39 -30.72 20.49
N PHE A 235 18.24 -30.99 19.89
CA PHE A 235 16.95 -31.05 20.59
C PHE A 235 15.96 -31.99 19.87
N VAL A 236 14.91 -32.43 20.58
CA VAL A 236 13.89 -33.33 20.03
C VAL A 236 12.50 -32.80 20.34
N VAL A 237 11.69 -32.58 19.31
CA VAL A 237 10.28 -32.18 19.45
C VAL A 237 9.41 -33.44 19.48
N ARG A 238 8.52 -33.55 20.48
CA ARG A 238 7.56 -34.66 20.60
C ARG A 238 6.21 -34.15 21.04
N SER A 239 5.14 -34.78 20.54
CA SER A 239 3.79 -34.51 21.02
C SER A 239 3.59 -35.10 22.42
N ILE A 240 3.03 -34.31 23.35
CA ILE A 240 2.68 -34.76 24.69
C ILE A 240 1.18 -34.58 24.89
N ARG A 241 0.45 -35.67 25.13
CA ARG A 241 -0.97 -35.63 25.50
C ARG A 241 -1.10 -35.52 27.02
N LYS A 242 -1.70 -34.43 27.50
CA LYS A 242 -2.01 -34.24 28.94
C LYS A 242 -3.12 -35.21 29.34
N ARG A 243 -2.88 -36.09 30.31
CA ARG A 243 -3.95 -36.91 30.93
C ARG A 243 -4.91 -35.97 31.68
N ARG A 244 -6.22 -36.12 31.44
CA ARG A 244 -7.25 -35.52 32.32
C ARG A 244 -7.31 -36.29 33.63
#